data_AF-A0A848IZG4-F1
#
_entry.id   AF-A0A848IZG4-F1
#
_cell.length_a   1.000
_cell.length_b   1.000
_cell.length_c   1.000
_cell.angle_alpha   90.00
_cell.angle_beta   90.00
_cell.angle_gamma   90.00
#
_symmetry.space_group_name_H-M   'P 1'
#
loop_
_entity.id
_entity.type
_entity.pdbx_description
1 polymer ?
#
loop_
_entity_poly.entity_id
_entity_poly.type
_entity_poly.pdbx_seq_one_letter_code
_entity_poly.pdbx_strand_id
1 'polypeptide(L)'
;MNVHRYSKDLLSKETTLKLYQDISITKVEDKIRLIIHEADIVRSSFDDDVFQVKLNNQIGFCYWEVGDYQKAITHFEKVIDLLNPEEDISLFFLTLNLLIKCNRLTSNYEKGFHWSSIAFNNIDKSKSPFEKLHLLTEYAGLVTDSKTKFDDDFIKFILDVINQFGMNINVNSPIEAINEIHIINGTWNRKYSEIILTNTKDIAASIELYEEYKRNCPIEFYKNLANEKLVKLKSKL
;
A
#
# COMPACT_ATOMS: atom_id res chain seq x y z
N MET A 1 7.04 -15.59 18.74
CA MET A 1 5.75 -15.15 19.33
C MET A 1 4.76 -14.91 18.18
N ASN A 2 3.47 -15.23 18.34
CA ASN A 2 2.57 -15.79 17.30
C ASN A 2 2.29 -14.95 16.03
N VAL A 3 3.07 -15.19 14.97
CA VAL A 3 2.78 -14.79 13.57
C VAL A 3 1.45 -15.37 13.05
N HIS A 4 0.87 -16.35 13.74
CA HIS A 4 -0.43 -16.96 13.41
C HIS A 4 -1.68 -16.19 13.87
N ARG A 5 -1.54 -15.04 14.56
CA ARG A 5 -2.71 -14.28 15.06
C ARG A 5 -3.51 -13.60 13.96
N TYR A 6 -2.85 -13.09 12.93
CA TYR A 6 -3.49 -12.34 11.84
C TYR A 6 -3.79 -13.17 10.58
N SER A 7 -3.43 -14.46 10.55
CA SER A 7 -3.53 -15.29 9.33
C SER A 7 -4.95 -15.65 8.92
N LYS A 8 -5.94 -15.46 9.81
CA LYS A 8 -7.34 -15.70 9.50
C LYS A 8 -7.99 -14.41 8.97
N ASP A 9 -8.64 -14.52 7.82
CA ASP A 9 -9.38 -13.41 7.24
C ASP A 9 -10.67 -13.16 8.04
N LEU A 10 -10.96 -11.87 8.28
CA LEU A 10 -12.21 -11.47 8.91
C LEU A 10 -13.41 -11.73 7.98
N LEU A 11 -13.19 -11.56 6.67
CA LEU A 11 -14.20 -11.68 5.63
C LEU A 11 -13.85 -12.84 4.71
N SER A 12 -14.86 -13.61 4.33
CA SER A 12 -14.67 -14.65 3.32
C SER A 12 -14.37 -14.02 1.94
N LYS A 13 -13.81 -14.81 1.02
CA LYS A 13 -13.63 -14.36 -0.38
C LYS A 13 -14.94 -13.98 -1.04
N GLU A 14 -16.01 -14.71 -0.75
CA GLU A 14 -17.35 -14.43 -1.28
C GLU A 14 -17.88 -13.09 -0.74
N THR A 15 -17.76 -12.86 0.57
CA THR A 15 -18.15 -11.62 1.22
C THR A 15 -17.37 -10.44 0.67
N THR A 16 -16.07 -10.62 0.46
CA THR A 16 -15.19 -9.62 -0.16
C THR A 16 -15.68 -9.27 -1.57
N LEU A 17 -16.01 -10.26 -2.40
CA LEU A 17 -16.56 -10.01 -3.74
C LEU A 17 -17.87 -9.24 -3.68
N LYS A 18 -18.81 -9.63 -2.81
CA LYS A 18 -20.10 -8.94 -2.62
C LYS A 18 -19.91 -7.46 -2.24
N LEU A 19 -18.96 -7.17 -1.34
CA LEU A 19 -18.68 -5.79 -0.90
C LEU A 19 -18.22 -4.88 -2.05
N TYR A 20 -17.44 -5.41 -2.99
CA TYR A 20 -16.82 -4.61 -4.06
C TYR A 20 -17.54 -4.68 -5.41
N GLN A 21 -18.34 -5.73 -5.67
CA GLN A 21 -19.05 -5.91 -6.94
C GLN A 21 -20.55 -5.61 -6.83
N ASP A 22 -21.18 -6.02 -5.74
CA ASP A 22 -22.65 -6.03 -5.65
C ASP A 22 -23.20 -4.80 -4.90
N ILE A 23 -22.43 -4.26 -3.95
CA ILE A 23 -22.83 -3.08 -3.18
C ILE A 23 -22.20 -1.83 -3.78
N SER A 24 -23.06 -0.90 -4.24
CA SER A 24 -22.62 0.42 -4.70
C SER A 24 -21.73 1.10 -3.66
N ILE A 25 -20.65 1.73 -4.13
CA ILE A 25 -19.74 2.51 -3.29
C ILE A 25 -20.48 3.56 -2.44
N THR A 26 -21.55 4.14 -2.95
CA THR A 26 -22.37 5.15 -2.25
C THR A 26 -23.17 4.60 -1.06
N LYS A 27 -23.29 3.28 -0.92
CA LYS A 27 -24.07 2.60 0.13
C LYS A 27 -23.16 2.14 1.28
N VAL A 28 -22.40 3.08 1.86
CA VAL A 28 -21.42 2.79 2.92
C VAL A 28 -22.01 2.05 4.11
N GLU A 29 -23.22 2.41 4.54
CA GLU A 29 -23.89 1.77 5.68
C GLU A 29 -24.30 0.32 5.37
N ASP A 30 -24.63 -0.01 4.12
CA ASP A 30 -24.90 -1.40 3.71
C ASP A 30 -23.62 -2.23 3.76
N LYS A 31 -22.49 -1.67 3.29
CA LYS A 31 -21.18 -2.32 3.37
C LYS A 31 -20.78 -2.59 4.82
N ILE A 32 -20.89 -1.57 5.69
CA ILE A 32 -20.53 -1.68 7.10
C ILE A 32 -21.41 -2.70 7.81
N ARG A 33 -22.74 -2.71 7.55
CA ARG A 33 -23.64 -3.73 8.12
C ARG A 33 -23.25 -5.14 7.72
N LEU A 34 -22.91 -5.36 6.45
CA LEU A 34 -22.44 -6.66 5.98
C LEU A 34 -21.12 -7.06 6.66
N ILE A 35 -20.17 -6.14 6.76
CA ILE A 35 -18.88 -6.38 7.43
C ILE A 35 -19.09 -6.78 8.89
N ILE A 36 -19.90 -6.03 9.64
CA ILE A 36 -20.17 -6.32 11.06
C ILE A 36 -20.85 -7.68 11.21
N HIS A 37 -21.87 -7.96 10.41
CA HIS A 37 -22.58 -9.24 10.44
C HIS A 37 -21.62 -10.43 10.25
N GLU A 38 -20.75 -10.33 9.25
CA GLU A 38 -19.80 -11.39 8.91
C GLU A 38 -18.68 -11.51 9.94
N ALA A 39 -18.20 -10.38 10.46
CA ALA A 39 -17.22 -10.33 11.54
C ALA A 39 -17.77 -11.03 12.80
N ASP A 40 -19.02 -10.77 13.18
CA ASP A 40 -19.62 -11.35 14.38
C ASP A 40 -19.72 -12.87 14.33
N ILE A 41 -19.96 -13.46 13.15
CA ILE A 41 -19.98 -14.92 12.94
C ILE A 41 -18.64 -15.56 13.34
N VAL A 42 -17.53 -14.88 13.05
CA VAL A 42 -16.18 -15.39 13.29
C VAL A 42 -15.52 -14.82 14.55
N ARG A 43 -16.18 -13.92 15.28
CA ARG A 43 -15.59 -13.17 16.41
C ARG A 43 -14.92 -14.06 17.45
N SER A 44 -15.57 -15.17 17.82
CA SER A 44 -15.05 -16.11 18.83
C SER A 44 -13.75 -16.80 18.44
N SER A 45 -13.32 -16.67 17.17
CA SER A 45 -12.08 -17.25 16.66
C SER A 45 -10.88 -16.29 16.66
N PHE A 46 -11.05 -15.09 17.22
CA PHE A 46 -10.00 -14.08 17.31
C PHE A 46 -9.80 -13.64 18.77
N ASP A 47 -8.56 -13.26 19.09
CA ASP A 47 -8.28 -12.41 20.25
C ASP A 47 -8.99 -11.06 20.04
N ASP A 48 -9.52 -10.44 21.10
CA ASP A 48 -10.37 -9.24 20.96
C ASP A 48 -9.62 -8.08 20.28
N ASP A 49 -8.35 -7.85 20.63
CA ASP A 49 -7.53 -6.81 19.98
C ASP A 49 -7.36 -7.04 18.48
N VAL A 50 -7.08 -8.28 18.06
CA VAL A 50 -6.93 -8.66 16.65
C VAL A 50 -8.25 -8.49 15.90
N PHE A 51 -9.36 -8.88 16.53
CA PHE A 51 -10.69 -8.67 15.97
C PHE A 51 -10.98 -7.19 15.76
N GLN A 52 -10.71 -6.35 16.77
CA GLN A 52 -10.93 -4.91 16.70
C GLN A 52 -10.04 -4.25 15.65
N VAL A 53 -8.76 -4.62 15.54
CA VAL A 53 -7.85 -4.13 14.50
C VAL A 53 -8.43 -4.43 13.11
N LYS A 54 -8.79 -5.69 12.84
CA LYS A 54 -9.31 -6.08 11.52
C LYS A 54 -10.64 -5.40 11.22
N LEU A 55 -11.56 -5.34 12.18
CA LEU A 55 -12.88 -4.73 11.99
C LEU A 55 -12.78 -3.23 11.74
N ASN A 56 -12.02 -2.50 12.57
CA ASN A 56 -11.83 -1.06 12.39
C ASN A 56 -11.11 -0.75 11.08
N ASN A 57 -10.15 -1.58 10.65
CA ASN A 57 -9.50 -1.40 9.35
C ASN A 57 -10.50 -1.50 8.19
N GLN A 58 -11.38 -2.51 8.20
CA GLN A 58 -12.40 -2.67 7.15
C GLN A 58 -13.42 -1.52 7.12
N ILE A 59 -13.88 -1.08 8.29
CA ILE A 59 -14.82 0.05 8.39
C ILE A 59 -14.15 1.36 7.98
N GLY A 60 -12.92 1.62 8.44
CA GLY A 60 -12.14 2.79 8.06
C GLY A 60 -11.94 2.87 6.55
N PHE A 61 -11.68 1.73 5.90
CA PHE A 61 -11.58 1.66 4.44
C PHE A 61 -12.91 2.01 3.75
N CYS A 62 -14.05 1.51 4.24
CA CYS A 62 -15.36 1.86 3.68
C CYS A 62 -15.63 3.37 3.74
N TYR A 63 -15.30 4.03 4.86
CA TYR A 63 -15.44 5.48 4.97
C TYR A 63 -14.46 6.24 4.08
N TRP A 64 -13.22 5.75 3.95
CA TRP A 64 -12.23 6.33 3.05
C TRP A 64 -12.67 6.27 1.58
N GLU A 65 -13.21 5.13 1.12
CA GLU A 65 -13.71 4.95 -0.25
C GLU A 65 -14.78 5.96 -0.65
N VAL A 66 -15.65 6.34 0.30
CA VAL A 66 -16.73 7.32 0.05
C VAL A 66 -16.33 8.76 0.32
N GLY A 67 -15.08 9.00 0.73
CA GLY A 67 -14.57 10.33 1.04
C GLY A 67 -15.00 10.88 2.41
N ASP A 68 -15.59 10.06 3.29
CA ASP A 68 -15.87 10.44 4.68
C ASP A 68 -14.61 10.30 5.54
N TYR A 69 -13.61 11.14 5.22
CA TYR A 69 -12.26 11.03 5.79
C TYR A 69 -12.25 11.23 7.31
N GLN A 70 -13.19 11.98 7.89
CA GLN A 70 -13.23 12.21 9.33
C GLN A 70 -13.60 10.93 10.09
N LYS A 71 -14.57 10.15 9.58
CA LYS A 71 -14.89 8.83 10.15
C LYS A 71 -13.80 7.81 9.85
N ALA A 72 -13.22 7.85 8.65
CA ALA A 72 -12.08 6.98 8.30
C ALA A 72 -10.92 7.16 9.29
N ILE A 73 -10.53 8.41 9.59
CA ILE A 73 -9.50 8.72 10.60
C ILE A 73 -9.84 8.08 11.95
N THR A 74 -11.08 8.24 12.43
CA THR A 74 -11.50 7.69 13.74
C THR A 74 -11.29 6.18 13.82
N HIS A 75 -11.54 5.46 12.73
CA HIS A 75 -11.33 4.00 12.70
C HIS A 75 -9.86 3.63 12.51
N PHE A 76 -9.10 4.35 11.68
CA PHE A 76 -7.68 4.09 11.51
C PHE A 76 -6.85 4.42 12.76
N GLU A 77 -7.22 5.45 13.54
CA GLU A 77 -6.58 5.75 14.82
C GLU A 77 -6.74 4.56 15.79
N LYS A 78 -7.95 3.97 15.88
CA LYS A 78 -8.17 2.74 16.67
C LYS A 78 -7.33 1.55 16.23
N VAL A 79 -7.06 1.43 14.92
CA VAL A 79 -6.16 0.38 14.41
C VAL A 79 -4.75 0.60 14.95
N ILE A 80 -4.23 1.82 14.89
CA ILE A 80 -2.88 2.13 15.38
C ILE A 80 -2.77 1.99 16.91
N ASP A 81 -3.82 2.35 17.65
CA ASP A 81 -3.84 2.22 19.12
C ASP A 81 -3.74 0.77 19.60
N LEU A 82 -4.25 -0.19 18.81
CA LEU A 82 -4.31 -1.60 19.15
C LEU A 82 -3.23 -2.45 18.46
N LEU A 83 -2.75 -2.02 17.29
CA LEU A 83 -1.80 -2.79 16.48
C LEU A 83 -0.36 -2.58 16.96
N ASN A 84 0.30 -3.65 17.38
CA ASN A 84 1.75 -3.65 17.53
C ASN A 84 2.42 -3.76 16.14
N PRO A 85 3.32 -2.82 15.76
CA PRO A 85 4.01 -2.87 14.46
C PRO A 85 4.77 -4.16 14.18
N GLU A 86 5.21 -4.89 15.21
CA GLU A 86 5.90 -6.18 15.06
C GLU A 86 4.97 -7.33 14.67
N GLU A 87 3.67 -7.19 14.87
CA GLU A 87 2.67 -8.22 14.55
C GLU A 87 2.23 -8.16 13.09
N ASP A 88 2.02 -6.96 12.54
CA ASP A 88 1.68 -6.74 11.14
C ASP A 88 2.23 -5.40 10.63
N ILE A 89 3.49 -5.41 10.21
CA ILE A 89 4.20 -4.19 9.79
C ILE A 89 3.59 -3.59 8.52
N SER A 90 3.06 -4.42 7.62
CA SER A 90 2.44 -3.95 6.38
C SER A 90 1.10 -3.28 6.65
N LEU A 91 0.26 -3.85 7.52
CA LEU A 91 -0.97 -3.18 7.96
C LEU A 91 -0.65 -1.87 8.67
N PHE A 92 0.35 -1.86 9.55
CA PHE A 92 0.78 -0.66 10.26
C PHE A 92 1.13 0.50 9.30
N PHE A 93 1.98 0.25 8.29
CA PHE A 93 2.33 1.28 7.32
C PHE A 93 1.19 1.67 6.39
N LEU A 94 0.34 0.71 6.00
CA LEU A 94 -0.85 1.01 5.22
C LEU A 94 -1.80 1.95 5.99
N THR A 95 -2.07 1.65 7.26
CA THR A 95 -2.94 2.48 8.10
C THR A 95 -2.35 3.86 8.34
N LEU A 96 -1.03 3.98 8.58
CA LEU A 96 -0.37 5.29 8.68
C LEU A 96 -0.46 6.09 7.37
N ASN A 97 -0.26 5.44 6.23
CA ASN A 97 -0.41 6.09 4.93
C ASN A 97 -1.82 6.66 4.73
N LEU A 98 -2.84 5.88 5.08
CA LEU A 98 -4.24 6.30 5.02
C LEU A 98 -4.53 7.45 6.00
N LEU A 99 -3.96 7.42 7.21
CA LEU A 99 -4.09 8.53 8.17
C LEU A 99 -3.44 9.82 7.64
N ILE A 100 -2.23 9.76 7.10
CA ILE A 100 -1.55 10.93 6.51
C ILE A 100 -2.40 11.50 5.38
N LYS A 101 -2.88 10.64 4.48
CA LYS A 101 -3.72 11.04 3.35
C LYS A 101 -5.05 11.65 3.78
N CYS A 102 -5.77 11.01 4.71
CA CYS A 102 -7.04 11.53 5.21
C CYS A 102 -6.86 12.91 5.86
N ASN A 103 -5.85 13.05 6.71
CA ASN A 103 -5.55 14.32 7.39
C ASN A 103 -5.15 15.42 6.38
N ARG A 104 -4.40 15.06 5.33
CA ARG A 104 -4.12 15.99 4.22
C ARG A 104 -5.39 16.45 3.51
N LEU A 105 -6.28 15.52 3.16
CA LEU A 105 -7.52 15.81 2.43
C LEU A 105 -8.54 16.59 3.28
N THR A 106 -8.47 16.50 4.61
CA THR A 106 -9.26 17.33 5.54
C THR A 106 -8.53 18.59 6.00
N SER A 107 -7.37 18.90 5.42
CA SER A 107 -6.50 20.04 5.79
C SER A 107 -6.03 20.04 7.25
N ASN A 108 -6.07 18.89 7.94
CA ASN A 108 -5.49 18.70 9.26
C ASN A 108 -4.00 18.39 9.16
N TYR A 109 -3.22 19.37 8.68
CA TYR A 109 -1.82 19.15 8.34
C TYR A 109 -0.94 18.81 9.54
N GLU A 110 -1.23 19.36 10.72
CA GLU A 110 -0.52 19.05 11.96
C GLU A 110 -0.57 17.54 12.27
N LYS A 111 -1.77 16.95 12.29
CA LYS A 111 -1.91 15.50 12.44
C LYS A 111 -1.28 14.73 11.29
N GLY A 112 -1.37 15.23 10.05
CA GLY A 112 -0.69 14.63 8.90
C GLY A 112 0.82 14.51 9.10
N PHE A 113 1.47 15.55 9.63
CA PHE A 113 2.90 15.55 9.93
C PHE A 113 3.22 14.66 11.14
N HIS A 114 2.36 14.64 12.16
CA HIS A 114 2.48 13.73 13.29
C HIS A 114 2.51 12.25 12.84
N TRP A 115 1.54 11.82 12.03
CA TRP A 115 1.49 10.46 11.51
C TRP A 115 2.67 10.15 10.58
N SER A 116 3.12 11.13 9.80
CA SER A 116 4.33 11.00 8.97
C SER A 116 5.56 10.75 9.83
N SER A 117 5.73 11.48 10.92
CA SER A 117 6.84 11.28 11.87
C SER A 117 6.83 9.87 12.47
N ILE A 118 5.66 9.39 12.90
CA ILE A 118 5.51 8.01 13.42
C ILE A 118 5.93 6.98 12.37
N ALA A 119 5.51 7.17 11.11
CA ALA A 119 5.87 6.27 10.01
C ALA A 119 7.38 6.25 9.78
N PHE A 120 8.00 7.41 9.61
CA PHE A 120 9.44 7.50 9.34
C PHE A 120 10.31 7.05 10.52
N ASN A 121 9.86 7.20 11.76
CA ASN A 121 10.55 6.67 12.94
C ASN A 121 10.55 5.13 13.00
N ASN A 122 9.62 4.47 12.31
CA ASN A 122 9.52 3.01 12.26
C ASN A 122 10.00 2.42 10.93
N ILE A 123 10.40 3.23 9.95
CA ILE A 123 10.56 2.83 8.55
C ILE A 123 11.61 1.75 8.32
N ASP A 124 12.61 1.64 9.19
CA ASP A 124 13.65 0.62 9.11
C ASP A 124 13.12 -0.78 9.42
N LYS A 125 11.94 -0.89 10.02
CA LYS A 125 11.22 -2.17 10.18
C LYS A 125 10.68 -2.69 8.85
N SER A 126 10.48 -1.82 7.87
CA SER A 126 10.09 -2.22 6.52
C SER A 126 11.31 -2.38 5.60
N LYS A 127 11.34 -3.52 4.91
CA LYS A 127 12.28 -3.78 3.80
C LYS A 127 11.67 -3.47 2.44
N SER A 128 10.43 -3.00 2.39
CA SER A 128 9.71 -2.78 1.13
C SER A 128 9.97 -1.38 0.59
N PRO A 129 10.62 -1.22 -0.57
CA PRO A 129 10.81 0.10 -1.18
C PRO A 129 9.47 0.72 -1.58
N PHE A 130 8.44 -0.10 -1.81
CA PHE A 130 7.08 0.35 -2.13
C PHE A 130 6.39 1.03 -0.96
N GLU A 131 6.53 0.47 0.26
CA GLU A 131 5.96 1.10 1.47
C GLU A 131 6.65 2.44 1.73
N LYS A 132 7.97 2.51 1.59
CA LYS A 132 8.73 3.77 1.69
C LYS A 132 8.28 4.80 0.65
N LEU A 133 8.13 4.37 -0.60
CA LEU A 133 7.65 5.24 -1.68
C LEU A 133 6.25 5.78 -1.38
N HIS A 134 5.30 4.95 -0.95
CA HIS A 134 3.94 5.40 -0.64
C HIS A 134 3.92 6.46 0.47
N LEU A 135 4.71 6.28 1.52
CA LEU A 135 4.83 7.26 2.61
C LEU A 135 5.47 8.56 2.12
N LEU A 136 6.54 8.49 1.34
CA LEU A 136 7.18 9.65 0.73
C LEU A 136 6.21 10.41 -0.19
N THR A 137 5.39 9.71 -0.98
CA THR A 137 4.38 10.33 -1.85
C THR A 137 3.33 11.09 -1.05
N GLU A 138 2.78 10.49 0.02
CA GLU A 138 1.78 11.20 0.83
C GLU A 138 2.40 12.35 1.64
N TYR A 139 3.65 12.20 2.11
CA TYR A 139 4.40 13.30 2.74
C TYR A 139 4.69 14.46 1.77
N ALA A 140 5.12 14.17 0.54
CA ALA A 140 5.34 15.18 -0.49
C ALA A 140 4.05 15.95 -0.82
N GLY A 141 2.91 15.23 -0.90
CA GLY A 141 1.59 15.84 -1.01
C GLY A 141 1.29 16.75 0.18
N LEU A 142 1.57 16.29 1.40
CA LEU A 142 1.32 17.06 2.62
C LEU A 142 2.13 18.37 2.65
N VAL A 143 3.42 18.31 2.31
CA VAL A 143 4.30 19.49 2.20
C VAL A 143 3.79 20.46 1.14
N THR A 144 3.36 19.94 -0.02
CA THR A 144 2.83 20.76 -1.12
C THR A 144 1.55 21.48 -0.72
N ASP A 145 0.57 20.76 -0.17
CA ASP A 145 -0.75 21.29 0.16
C ASP A 145 -0.68 22.28 1.33
N SER A 146 0.18 22.00 2.33
CA SER A 146 0.40 22.89 3.48
C SER A 146 1.37 24.04 3.22
N LYS A 147 2.07 24.05 2.07
CA LYS A 147 3.09 25.04 1.69
C LYS A 147 4.25 25.14 2.69
N THR A 148 4.58 24.05 3.36
CA THR A 148 5.75 23.98 4.26
C THR A 148 7.02 23.68 3.48
N LYS A 149 8.17 23.83 4.14
CA LYS A 149 9.44 23.32 3.60
C LYS A 149 9.44 21.79 3.70
N PHE A 150 10.02 21.12 2.71
CA PHE A 150 10.36 19.70 2.81
C PHE A 150 11.44 19.49 3.88
N ASP A 151 11.30 18.44 4.68
CA ASP A 151 12.28 18.06 5.70
C ASP A 151 13.46 17.30 5.06
N ASP A 152 14.66 17.89 5.16
CA ASP A 152 15.87 17.35 4.55
C ASP A 152 16.26 15.99 5.19
N ASP A 153 15.80 15.68 6.41
CA ASP A 153 16.04 14.39 7.07
C ASP A 153 15.41 13.21 6.31
N PHE A 154 14.40 13.46 5.47
CA PHE A 154 13.73 12.43 4.68
C PHE A 154 14.39 12.17 3.33
N ILE A 155 15.40 12.97 2.92
CA ILE A 155 16.15 12.76 1.67
C ILE A 155 16.83 11.38 1.66
N LYS A 156 17.32 10.91 2.81
CA LYS A 156 17.95 9.58 2.92
C LYS A 156 17.01 8.45 2.51
N PHE A 157 15.70 8.59 2.74
CA PHE A 157 14.71 7.59 2.36
C PHE A 157 14.41 7.62 0.85
N ILE A 158 14.47 8.80 0.22
CA ILE A 158 14.37 8.93 -1.23
C ILE A 158 15.55 8.20 -1.90
N LEU A 159 16.77 8.46 -1.41
CA LEU A 159 17.98 7.79 -1.90
C LEU A 159 17.92 6.28 -1.72
N ASP A 160 17.43 5.81 -0.58
CA ASP A 160 17.23 4.39 -0.32
C ASP A 160 16.24 3.74 -1.32
N VAL A 161 15.11 4.38 -1.60
CA VAL A 161 14.15 3.90 -2.63
C VAL A 161 14.79 3.87 -4.02
N ILE A 162 15.50 4.92 -4.42
CA ILE A 162 16.22 4.99 -5.71
C ILE A 162 17.20 3.82 -5.83
N ASN A 163 17.98 3.57 -4.78
CA ASN A 163 18.97 2.49 -4.76
C ASN A 163 18.30 1.10 -4.83
N GLN A 164 17.24 0.87 -4.06
CA GLN A 164 16.53 -0.41 -4.05
C GLN A 164 15.83 -0.71 -5.38
N PHE A 165 15.31 0.30 -6.07
CA PHE A 165 14.76 0.14 -7.41
C PHE A 165 15.83 0.09 -8.50
N GLY A 166 17.04 0.56 -8.24
CA GLY A 166 18.11 0.71 -9.23
C GLY A 166 17.75 1.76 -10.29
N MET A 167 17.21 2.89 -9.85
CA MET A 167 16.83 4.02 -10.71
C MET A 167 17.96 5.04 -10.78
N ASN A 168 17.97 5.86 -11.84
CA ASN A 168 18.88 7.00 -11.96
C ASN A 168 18.07 8.29 -11.95
N ILE A 169 17.76 8.79 -10.75
CA ILE A 169 16.95 9.99 -10.51
C ILE A 169 17.74 10.98 -9.65
N ASN A 170 17.68 12.26 -10.00
CA ASN A 170 18.34 13.34 -9.27
C ASN A 170 17.43 13.84 -8.13
N VAL A 171 17.99 14.08 -6.95
CA VAL A 171 17.26 14.49 -5.73
C VAL A 171 17.38 15.99 -5.41
N ASN A 172 17.83 16.81 -6.36
CA ASN A 172 17.92 18.28 -6.20
C ASN A 172 16.58 18.93 -5.82
N SER A 173 15.46 18.34 -6.26
CA SER A 173 14.11 18.72 -5.84
C SER A 173 13.42 17.47 -5.26
N PRO A 174 13.38 17.30 -3.92
CA PRO A 174 12.88 16.07 -3.29
C PRO A 174 11.46 15.70 -3.70
N ILE A 175 10.57 16.69 -3.82
CA ILE A 175 9.17 16.48 -4.23
C ILE A 175 9.09 16.00 -5.69
N GLU A 176 9.85 16.63 -6.59
CA GLU A 176 9.89 16.21 -8.00
C GLU A 176 10.48 14.80 -8.14
N ALA A 177 11.56 14.49 -7.40
CA ALA A 177 12.16 13.17 -7.37
C ALA A 177 11.15 12.10 -6.91
N ILE A 178 10.42 12.35 -5.81
CA ILE A 178 9.38 11.43 -5.32
C ILE A 178 8.29 11.21 -6.38
N ASN A 179 7.83 12.29 -7.02
CA ASN A 179 6.80 12.20 -8.06
C ASN A 179 7.29 11.42 -9.29
N GLU A 180 8.54 11.65 -9.71
CA GLU A 180 9.16 10.92 -10.82
C GLU A 180 9.28 9.42 -10.50
N ILE A 181 9.79 9.07 -9.31
CA ILE A 181 9.85 7.67 -8.84
C ILE A 181 8.45 7.05 -8.88
N HIS A 182 7.44 7.75 -8.31
CA HIS A 182 6.07 7.27 -8.24
C HIS A 182 5.48 6.98 -9.63
N ILE A 183 5.64 7.91 -10.58
CA ILE A 183 5.10 7.79 -11.94
C ILE A 183 5.78 6.64 -12.70
N ILE A 184 7.11 6.59 -12.69
CA ILE A 184 7.86 5.55 -13.41
C ILE A 184 7.54 4.18 -12.81
N ASN A 185 7.58 4.05 -11.47
CA ASN A 185 7.23 2.82 -10.79
C ASN A 185 5.81 2.35 -11.13
N GLY A 186 4.80 3.22 -11.00
CA GLY A 186 3.41 2.87 -11.29
C GLY A 186 3.20 2.40 -12.73
N THR A 187 3.83 3.09 -13.69
CA THR A 187 3.76 2.75 -15.12
C THR A 187 4.33 1.35 -15.39
N TRP A 188 5.52 1.05 -14.85
CA TRP A 188 6.20 -0.21 -15.13
C TRP A 188 5.65 -1.38 -14.31
N ASN A 189 5.14 -1.13 -13.10
CA ASN A 189 4.41 -2.11 -12.31
C ASN A 189 3.14 -2.59 -13.03
N ARG A 190 2.39 -1.64 -13.61
CA ARG A 190 1.18 -1.94 -14.36
C ARG A 190 1.49 -2.78 -15.60
N LYS A 191 2.46 -2.36 -16.42
CA LYS A 191 2.91 -3.14 -17.59
C LYS A 191 3.34 -4.56 -17.22
N TYR A 192 4.05 -4.73 -16.10
CA TYR A 192 4.44 -6.06 -15.63
C TYR A 192 3.24 -6.92 -15.24
N SER A 193 2.26 -6.32 -14.56
CA SER A 193 1.02 -6.98 -14.16
C SER A 193 0.17 -7.39 -15.37
N GLU A 194 0.10 -6.55 -16.40
CA GLU A 194 -0.58 -6.88 -17.67
C GLU A 194 0.05 -8.12 -18.33
N ILE A 195 1.38 -8.25 -18.34
CA ILE A 195 2.07 -9.45 -18.83
C ILE A 195 1.67 -10.70 -18.02
N ILE A 196 1.63 -10.58 -16.69
CA ILE A 196 1.22 -11.70 -15.81
C ILE A 196 -0.22 -12.13 -16.11
N LEU A 197 -1.12 -11.18 -16.31
CA LEU A 197 -2.55 -11.43 -16.55
C LEU A 197 -2.85 -11.95 -17.96
N THR A 198 -1.98 -11.66 -18.93
CA THR A 198 -2.19 -12.03 -20.34
C THR A 198 -2.22 -13.55 -20.58
N ASN A 199 -1.84 -14.38 -19.58
CA ASN A 199 -1.95 -15.85 -19.56
C ASN A 199 -1.87 -16.51 -20.94
N THR A 200 -0.70 -16.40 -21.59
CA THR A 200 -0.50 -17.10 -22.86
C THR A 200 -0.24 -18.57 -22.56
N LYS A 201 -1.08 -19.48 -23.09
CA LYS A 201 -0.76 -20.92 -23.09
C LYS A 201 0.51 -21.23 -23.89
N ASP A 202 0.88 -20.30 -24.76
CA ASP A 202 2.12 -20.32 -25.54
C ASP A 202 3.30 -19.77 -24.72
N ILE A 203 4.27 -20.64 -24.45
CA ILE A 203 5.51 -20.32 -23.71
C ILE A 203 6.41 -19.38 -24.52
N ALA A 204 6.47 -19.53 -25.84
CA ALA A 204 7.34 -18.70 -26.68
C ALA A 204 6.83 -17.26 -26.71
N ALA A 205 5.52 -17.06 -26.86
CA ALA A 205 4.89 -15.74 -26.77
C ALA A 205 5.10 -15.09 -25.39
N SER A 206 5.00 -15.87 -24.29
CA SER A 206 5.31 -15.38 -22.94
C SER A 206 6.76 -14.91 -22.82
N ILE A 207 7.73 -15.65 -23.38
CA ILE A 207 9.14 -15.27 -23.35
C ILE A 207 9.38 -13.96 -24.09
N GLU A 208 8.77 -13.78 -25.27
CA GLU A 208 8.90 -12.55 -26.05
C GLU A 208 8.42 -11.32 -25.26
N LEU A 209 7.26 -11.41 -24.60
CA LEU A 209 6.72 -10.33 -23.77
C LEU A 209 7.67 -9.93 -22.63
N TYR A 210 8.25 -10.90 -21.92
CA TYR A 210 9.19 -10.59 -20.83
C TYR A 210 10.55 -10.05 -21.34
N GLU A 211 11.05 -10.51 -22.49
CA GLU A 211 12.27 -9.96 -23.11
C GLU A 211 12.06 -8.51 -23.57
N GLU A 212 10.92 -8.21 -24.19
CA GLU A 212 10.56 -6.86 -24.57
C GLU A 212 10.41 -5.95 -23.35
N TYR A 213 9.73 -6.41 -22.30
CA TYR A 213 9.58 -5.67 -21.05
C TYR A 213 10.95 -5.34 -20.44
N LYS A 214 11.82 -6.34 -20.29
CA LYS A 214 13.16 -6.19 -19.70
C LYS A 214 14.02 -5.19 -20.48
N ARG A 215 13.93 -5.19 -21.81
CA ARG A 215 14.71 -4.29 -22.68
C ARG A 215 14.34 -2.82 -22.50
N ASN A 216 13.06 -2.55 -22.25
CA ASN A 216 12.53 -1.18 -22.20
C ASN A 216 12.37 -0.63 -20.78
N CYS A 217 12.28 -1.49 -19.75
CA CYS A 217 12.07 -1.05 -18.37
C CYS A 217 13.31 -0.33 -17.84
N PRO A 218 13.20 0.90 -17.29
CA PRO A 218 14.33 1.64 -16.72
C PRO A 218 14.63 1.24 -15.27
N ILE A 219 13.77 0.43 -14.63
CA ILE A 219 13.89 0.05 -13.22
C ILE A 219 14.57 -1.31 -13.13
N GLU A 220 15.75 -1.36 -12.52
CA GLU A 220 16.53 -2.59 -12.40
C GLU A 220 15.81 -3.67 -11.59
N PHE A 221 15.08 -3.28 -10.53
CA PHE A 221 14.23 -4.19 -9.77
C PHE A 221 13.27 -5.00 -10.67
N TYR A 222 12.55 -4.33 -11.58
CA TYR A 222 11.61 -4.99 -12.47
C TYR A 222 12.29 -5.79 -13.58
N LYS A 223 13.45 -5.36 -14.08
CA LYS A 223 14.25 -6.16 -15.01
C LYS A 223 14.68 -7.48 -14.38
N ASN A 224 15.10 -7.46 -13.12
CA ASN A 224 15.49 -8.66 -12.39
C ASN A 224 14.30 -9.62 -12.22
N LEU A 225 13.13 -9.11 -11.83
CA LEU A 225 11.91 -9.91 -11.75
C LEU A 225 11.53 -10.55 -13.10
N ALA A 226 11.55 -9.78 -14.19
CA ALA A 226 11.30 -10.29 -15.53
C ALA A 226 12.33 -11.36 -15.92
N ASN A 227 13.60 -11.17 -15.58
CA ASN A 227 14.67 -12.12 -15.84
C ASN A 227 14.48 -13.46 -15.09
N GLU A 228 14.06 -13.41 -13.83
CA GLU A 228 13.73 -14.63 -13.07
C GLU A 228 12.58 -15.42 -13.71
N LYS A 229 11.57 -14.72 -14.23
CA LYS A 229 10.47 -15.35 -14.97
C LYS A 229 10.94 -15.95 -16.28
N LEU A 230 11.78 -15.24 -17.03
CA LEU A 230 12.37 -15.73 -18.29
C LEU A 230 13.14 -17.02 -18.08
N VAL A 231 13.99 -17.10 -17.04
CA VAL A 231 14.74 -18.33 -16.72
C VAL A 231 13.80 -19.52 -16.50
N LYS A 232 12.70 -19.32 -15.74
CA LYS A 232 11.70 -20.36 -15.46
C LYS A 232 10.87 -20.77 -16.68
N LEU A 233 10.66 -19.87 -17.64
CA LEU A 233 9.94 -20.18 -18.88
C LEU A 233 10.84 -20.91 -19.86
N LYS A 234 12.09 -20.45 -20.03
CA LYS A 234 13.08 -21.08 -20.91
C LYS A 234 13.44 -22.49 -20.47
N SER A 235 13.36 -22.81 -19.17
CA SER A 235 13.58 -24.18 -18.67
C SER A 235 12.42 -25.14 -18.95
N LYS A 236 11.29 -24.67 -19.51
CA LYS A 236 10.11 -25.49 -19.85
C LYS A 236 9.95 -25.72 -21.36
N LEU A 237 10.81 -25.10 -22.16
CA LEU A 237 11.00 -25.37 -23.59
C LEU A 237 12.00 -26.51 -23.76
#